data_AF-A0A7C7JBH0-F1
#
_entry.id   AF-A0A7C7JBH0-F1
#
_cell.length_a   1.000
_cell.length_b   1.000
_cell.length_c   1.000
_cell.angle_alpha   90.00
_cell.angle_beta   90.00
_cell.angle_gamma   90.00
#
_symmetry.space_group_name_H-M   'P 1'
#
loop_
_entity.id
_entity.type
_entity.pdbx_description
1 polymer ?
#
loop_
_entity_poly.entity_id
_entity_poly.type
_entity_poly.pdbx_seq_one_letter_code
_entity_poly.pdbx_strand_id
1 'polypeptide(L)'
;MNSKLFLLFFCITLASWKCAAIAPASGGPKDTTPPVLLSANPPSGTVRLLEPVVELTFSEYMDEKSFAAGIRIAPVLKDDPTVKFKGKSVIVTLPTGIKNDMTVVLTLSRSIKDEHGVELAKPIQLAYSTGDVIDTGIIKGRVYASQPAGVYLFYDEGSDTLLLSKPDYISETEDDGSFEFNYLSSGKYKILAIERGAVGVQLDQKRMSYGVPPISVIALDSIFTGIHIRLFKEKEPLRLLRGEWKDWNWGQLYFNNDILDGMNIHGLKIGT
;
A
#
# COMPACT_ATOMS: atom_id res chain seq x y z
N MET A 1 -36.29 -77.13 -5.15
CA MET A 1 -36.09 -75.82 -5.80
C MET A 1 -34.89 -75.16 -5.11
N ASN A 2 -33.74 -75.11 -5.80
CA ASN A 2 -32.43 -74.98 -5.17
C ASN A 2 -32.19 -73.56 -4.63
N SER A 3 -32.16 -73.42 -3.30
CA SER A 3 -31.88 -72.15 -2.59
C SER A 3 -30.58 -71.47 -3.04
N LYS A 4 -29.61 -72.26 -3.52
CA LYS A 4 -28.35 -71.77 -4.09
C LYS A 4 -28.53 -70.96 -5.38
N LEU A 5 -29.56 -71.26 -6.18
CA LEU A 5 -29.82 -70.56 -7.46
C LEU A 5 -30.49 -69.20 -7.22
N PHE A 6 -31.35 -69.11 -6.20
CA PHE A 6 -32.00 -67.85 -5.80
C PHE A 6 -31.01 -66.85 -5.19
N LEU A 7 -30.05 -67.35 -4.40
CA LEU A 7 -29.02 -66.54 -3.75
C LEU A 7 -28.00 -65.98 -4.77
N LEU A 8 -27.72 -66.75 -5.83
CA LEU A 8 -26.89 -66.30 -6.96
C LEU A 8 -27.60 -65.19 -7.76
N PHE A 9 -28.91 -65.34 -8.02
CA PHE A 9 -29.69 -64.33 -8.74
C PHE A 9 -29.82 -63.02 -7.93
N PHE A 10 -29.95 -63.12 -6.60
CA PHE A 10 -30.00 -61.96 -5.70
C PHE A 10 -28.65 -61.22 -5.61
N CYS A 11 -27.52 -61.93 -5.67
CA CYS A 11 -26.20 -61.29 -5.70
C CYS A 11 -25.94 -60.54 -7.02
N ILE A 12 -26.43 -61.05 -8.15
CA ILE A 12 -26.25 -60.42 -9.47
C ILE A 12 -27.08 -59.13 -9.58
N THR A 13 -28.29 -59.11 -9.02
CA THR A 13 -29.14 -57.90 -9.03
C THR A 13 -28.57 -56.79 -8.14
N LEU A 14 -27.98 -57.13 -6.97
CA LEU A 14 -27.31 -56.13 -6.12
C LEU A 14 -26.04 -55.54 -6.75
N ALA A 15 -25.30 -56.32 -7.54
CA ALA A 15 -24.09 -55.84 -8.22
C ALA A 15 -24.37 -54.89 -9.41
N SER A 16 -25.64 -54.79 -9.83
CA SER A 16 -26.07 -53.99 -10.99
C SER A 16 -26.41 -52.53 -10.63
N TRP A 17 -26.44 -52.17 -9.34
CA TRP A 17 -26.60 -50.79 -8.90
C TRP A 17 -25.25 -50.06 -8.90
N LYS A 18 -24.75 -49.77 -10.11
CA LYS A 18 -23.68 -48.78 -10.30
C LYS A 18 -24.28 -47.40 -10.02
N CYS A 19 -24.08 -46.90 -8.81
CA CYS A 19 -24.33 -45.52 -8.45
C CYS A 19 -23.45 -44.63 -9.36
N ALA A 20 -24.06 -43.93 -10.31
CA ALA A 20 -23.33 -42.98 -11.15
C ALA A 20 -22.93 -41.79 -10.25
N ALA A 21 -21.68 -41.78 -9.80
CA ALA A 21 -21.12 -40.63 -9.11
C ALA A 21 -21.09 -39.46 -10.09
N ILE A 22 -21.93 -38.45 -9.85
CA ILE A 22 -21.90 -37.18 -10.58
C ILE A 22 -20.65 -36.46 -10.10
N ALA A 23 -19.55 -36.62 -10.85
CA ALA A 23 -18.39 -35.75 -10.69
C ALA A 23 -18.81 -34.32 -11.07
N PRO A 24 -18.41 -33.28 -10.32
CA PRO A 24 -18.62 -31.91 -10.75
C PRO A 24 -17.99 -31.74 -12.13
N ALA A 25 -18.66 -31.00 -13.02
CA ALA A 25 -18.10 -30.69 -14.33
C ALA A 25 -16.69 -30.12 -14.12
N SER A 26 -15.70 -30.68 -14.81
CA SER A 26 -14.36 -30.09 -14.78
C SER A 26 -14.50 -28.68 -15.32
N GLY A 27 -14.31 -27.67 -14.46
CA GLY A 27 -14.34 -26.27 -14.87
C GLY A 27 -13.42 -26.06 -16.07
N GLY A 28 -13.77 -25.09 -16.91
CA GLY A 28 -12.90 -24.66 -18.00
C GLY A 28 -11.51 -24.24 -17.49
N PRO A 29 -10.53 -24.08 -18.40
CA PRO A 29 -9.21 -23.61 -18.02
C PRO A 29 -9.33 -22.28 -17.24
N LYS A 30 -8.52 -22.15 -16.19
CA LYS A 30 -8.48 -20.93 -15.37
C LYS A 30 -8.10 -19.75 -16.26
N ASP A 31 -8.83 -18.63 -16.13
CA ASP A 31 -8.44 -17.40 -16.78
C ASP A 31 -7.12 -16.86 -16.19
N THR A 32 -6.27 -16.37 -17.08
CA THR A 32 -4.96 -15.81 -16.76
C THR A 32 -4.67 -14.52 -17.51
N THR A 33 -5.65 -14.00 -18.27
CA THR A 33 -5.49 -12.79 -19.08
C THR A 33 -5.61 -11.56 -18.17
N PRO A 34 -4.62 -10.67 -18.10
CA PRO A 34 -4.74 -9.46 -17.30
C PRO A 34 -5.77 -8.48 -17.88
N PRO A 35 -6.60 -7.82 -17.04
CA PRO A 35 -7.47 -6.76 -17.50
C PRO A 35 -6.64 -5.58 -18.04
N VAL A 36 -7.17 -4.90 -19.06
CA VAL A 36 -6.54 -3.76 -19.73
C VAL A 36 -7.48 -2.56 -19.67
N LEU A 37 -6.94 -1.38 -19.33
CA LEU A 37 -7.67 -0.12 -19.48
C LEU A 37 -7.76 0.22 -20.97
N LEU A 38 -8.98 0.18 -21.52
CA LEU A 38 -9.27 0.47 -22.92
C LEU A 38 -9.38 1.97 -23.18
N SER A 39 -10.02 2.71 -22.27
CA SER A 39 -10.17 4.16 -22.38
C SER A 39 -10.39 4.82 -21.04
N ALA A 40 -10.00 6.09 -20.93
CA ALA A 40 -10.36 7.00 -19.87
C ALA A 40 -11.11 8.19 -20.47
N ASN A 41 -12.21 8.61 -19.84
CA ASN A 41 -12.97 9.79 -20.21
C ASN A 41 -13.17 10.71 -18.98
N PRO A 42 -12.59 11.92 -18.97
CA PRO A 42 -11.70 12.47 -19.99
C PRO A 42 -10.38 11.68 -20.11
N PRO A 43 -9.66 11.76 -21.24
CA PRO A 43 -8.39 11.06 -21.40
C PRO A 43 -7.32 11.63 -20.47
N SER A 44 -6.37 10.79 -20.05
CA SER A 44 -5.15 11.24 -19.37
C SER A 44 -4.45 12.33 -20.19
N GLY A 45 -3.94 13.35 -19.53
CA GLY A 45 -3.40 14.54 -20.18
C GLY A 45 -4.39 15.71 -20.27
N THR A 46 -5.64 15.53 -19.82
CA THR A 46 -6.65 16.60 -19.87
C THR A 46 -6.33 17.70 -18.86
N VAL A 47 -6.26 18.94 -19.37
CA VAL A 47 -6.14 20.18 -18.60
C VAL A 47 -7.51 20.84 -18.44
N ARG A 48 -7.61 21.83 -17.54
CA ARG A 48 -8.87 22.54 -17.22
C ARG A 48 -10.01 21.58 -16.90
N LEU A 49 -9.74 20.56 -16.09
CA LEU A 49 -10.74 19.58 -15.68
C LEU A 49 -11.86 20.26 -14.89
N LEU A 50 -13.02 20.48 -15.55
CA LEU A 50 -14.18 21.16 -14.96
C LEU A 50 -14.99 20.26 -14.05
N GLU A 51 -15.14 19.00 -14.45
CA GLU A 51 -15.88 17.99 -13.71
C GLU A 51 -14.90 17.02 -13.04
N PRO A 52 -14.98 16.79 -11.72
CA PRO A 52 -14.07 15.91 -11.00
C PRO A 52 -14.47 14.43 -11.18
N VAL A 53 -14.84 14.02 -12.40
CA VAL A 53 -15.29 12.66 -12.71
C VAL A 53 -14.47 12.09 -13.85
N VAL A 54 -13.96 10.87 -13.66
CA VAL A 54 -13.21 10.11 -14.66
C VAL A 54 -13.86 8.74 -14.81
N GLU A 55 -14.34 8.43 -16.00
CA GLU A 55 -14.82 7.10 -16.37
C GLU A 55 -13.69 6.29 -17.00
N LEU A 56 -13.45 5.10 -16.44
CA LEU A 56 -12.41 4.17 -16.87
C LEU A 56 -13.05 2.91 -17.41
N THR A 57 -12.88 2.62 -18.70
CA THR A 57 -13.43 1.41 -19.33
C THR A 57 -12.35 0.36 -19.48
N PHE A 58 -12.60 -0.84 -18.95
CA PHE A 58 -11.68 -1.97 -18.99
C PHE A 58 -12.11 -3.04 -19.99
N SER A 59 -11.20 -3.96 -20.31
CA SER A 59 -11.49 -5.15 -21.11
C SER A 59 -12.47 -6.10 -20.42
N GLU A 60 -12.56 -6.06 -19.09
CA GLU A 60 -13.26 -7.02 -18.23
C GLU A 60 -13.89 -6.33 -17.01
N TYR A 61 -14.67 -7.10 -16.24
CA TYR A 61 -15.26 -6.63 -14.99
C TYR A 61 -14.19 -6.59 -13.90
N MET A 62 -14.15 -5.50 -13.14
CA MET A 62 -13.13 -5.27 -12.12
C MET A 62 -13.66 -5.61 -10.74
N ASP A 63 -12.84 -6.27 -9.90
CA ASP A 63 -13.21 -6.56 -8.52
C ASP A 63 -13.21 -5.29 -7.67
N GLU A 64 -14.37 -4.94 -7.13
CA GLU A 64 -14.58 -3.66 -6.44
C GLU A 64 -13.66 -3.48 -5.23
N LYS A 65 -13.42 -4.56 -4.49
CA LYS A 65 -12.63 -4.52 -3.26
C LYS A 65 -11.16 -4.25 -3.55
N SER A 66 -10.57 -4.97 -4.50
CA SER A 66 -9.19 -4.77 -4.91
C SER A 66 -9.00 -3.41 -5.58
N PHE A 67 -9.99 -2.94 -6.35
CA PHE A 67 -9.95 -1.63 -6.98
C PHE A 67 -9.95 -0.50 -5.95
N ALA A 68 -10.87 -0.53 -4.98
CA ALA A 68 -10.91 0.42 -3.87
C ALA A 68 -9.62 0.39 -3.05
N ALA A 69 -9.05 -0.81 -2.84
CA ALA A 69 -7.78 -0.97 -2.14
C ALA A 69 -6.56 -0.50 -2.95
N GLY A 70 -6.62 -0.47 -4.28
CA GLY A 70 -5.49 -0.20 -5.17
C GLY A 70 -5.49 1.17 -5.86
N ILE A 71 -6.59 1.91 -5.80
CA ILE A 71 -6.69 3.27 -6.33
C ILE A 71 -6.05 4.29 -5.39
N ARG A 72 -5.20 5.17 -5.90
CA ARG A 72 -4.55 6.25 -5.15
C ARG A 72 -4.65 7.57 -5.92
N ILE A 73 -4.79 8.67 -5.19
CA ILE A 73 -4.75 10.02 -5.75
C ILE A 73 -3.55 10.75 -5.15
N ALA A 74 -2.80 11.41 -6.03
CA ALA A 74 -1.74 12.32 -5.65
C ALA A 74 -1.99 13.71 -6.27
N PRO A 75 -1.80 14.82 -5.54
CA PRO A 75 -1.50 14.89 -4.12
C PRO A 75 -2.58 14.25 -3.25
N VAL A 76 -2.21 13.84 -2.04
CA VAL A 76 -3.11 13.22 -1.06
C VAL A 76 -4.11 14.27 -0.59
N LEU A 77 -5.38 14.03 -0.88
CA LEU A 77 -6.46 14.93 -0.51
C LEU A 77 -7.04 14.56 0.86
N LYS A 78 -7.94 15.42 1.36
CA LYS A 78 -8.58 15.25 2.67
C LYS A 78 -9.49 14.03 2.69
N ASP A 79 -10.34 13.91 1.67
CA ASP A 79 -11.31 12.84 1.52
C ASP A 79 -10.83 11.82 0.47
N ASP A 80 -11.37 10.62 0.51
CA ASP A 80 -11.09 9.56 -0.47
C ASP A 80 -11.99 9.71 -1.72
N PRO A 81 -11.53 9.26 -2.90
CA PRO A 81 -12.38 9.23 -4.08
C PRO A 81 -13.56 8.28 -3.90
N THR A 82 -14.69 8.59 -4.54
CA THR A 82 -15.80 7.65 -4.63
C THR A 82 -15.72 6.88 -5.94
N VAL A 83 -15.97 5.57 -5.87
CA VAL A 83 -15.86 4.66 -7.01
C VAL A 83 -17.21 3.98 -7.22
N LYS A 84 -17.70 3.96 -8.47
CA LYS A 84 -18.92 3.26 -8.87
C LYS A 84 -18.65 2.37 -10.08
N PHE A 85 -19.13 1.14 -10.02
CA PHE A 85 -19.00 0.17 -11.11
C PHE A 85 -20.25 0.16 -11.97
N LYS A 86 -20.06 0.15 -13.30
CA LYS A 86 -21.14 0.07 -14.29
C LYS A 86 -20.68 -0.80 -15.45
N GLY A 87 -20.95 -2.09 -15.33
CA GLY A 87 -20.44 -3.06 -16.30
C GLY A 87 -18.91 -3.11 -16.25
N LYS A 88 -18.25 -2.95 -17.41
CA LYS A 88 -16.79 -2.86 -17.52
C LYS A 88 -16.23 -1.45 -17.29
N SER A 89 -17.10 -0.48 -16.99
CA SER A 89 -16.70 0.88 -16.64
C SER A 89 -16.62 1.07 -15.12
N VAL A 90 -15.61 1.81 -14.68
CA VAL A 90 -15.42 2.27 -13.32
C VAL A 90 -15.44 3.79 -13.32
N ILE A 91 -16.43 4.38 -12.66
CA ILE A 91 -16.60 5.83 -12.54
C ILE A 91 -15.94 6.26 -11.24
N VAL A 92 -14.84 7.02 -11.37
CA VAL A 92 -14.09 7.59 -10.25
C VAL A 92 -14.48 9.06 -10.11
N THR A 93 -15.07 9.43 -8.99
CA THR A 93 -15.30 10.84 -8.65
C THR A 93 -14.19 11.27 -7.70
N LEU A 94 -13.39 12.24 -8.13
CA LEU A 94 -12.32 12.81 -7.34
C LEU A 94 -12.91 13.56 -6.13
N PRO A 95 -12.22 13.52 -4.98
CA PRO A 95 -12.72 14.12 -3.74
C PRO A 95 -12.66 15.65 -3.78
N THR A 96 -13.30 16.28 -2.79
CA THR A 96 -13.23 17.72 -2.61
C THR A 96 -11.83 18.15 -2.15
N GLY A 97 -11.49 19.43 -2.35
CA GLY A 97 -10.21 20.01 -1.93
C GLY A 97 -9.14 20.08 -3.03
N ILE A 98 -9.48 19.73 -4.27
CA ILE A 98 -8.64 20.05 -5.43
C ILE A 98 -8.61 21.58 -5.59
N LYS A 99 -7.40 22.14 -5.59
CA LYS A 99 -7.18 23.58 -5.77
C LYS A 99 -7.24 23.94 -7.26
N ASN A 100 -7.38 25.24 -7.54
CA ASN A 100 -7.11 25.74 -8.89
C ASN A 100 -5.62 25.56 -9.21
N ASP A 101 -5.31 25.35 -10.49
CA ASP A 101 -3.94 25.17 -10.98
C ASP A 101 -3.18 24.02 -10.30
N MET A 102 -3.84 22.87 -10.23
CA MET A 102 -3.35 21.68 -9.53
C MET A 102 -3.34 20.48 -10.45
N THR A 103 -2.20 19.82 -10.55
CA THR A 103 -2.10 18.50 -11.17
C THR A 103 -2.61 17.43 -10.20
N VAL A 104 -3.46 16.54 -10.70
CA VAL A 104 -4.03 15.41 -9.98
C VAL A 104 -3.71 14.13 -10.74
N VAL A 105 -3.00 13.22 -10.09
CA VAL A 105 -2.61 11.93 -10.63
C VAL A 105 -3.44 10.83 -9.98
N LEU A 106 -4.18 10.10 -10.81
CA LEU A 106 -4.85 8.87 -10.43
C LEU A 106 -3.92 7.68 -10.72
N THR A 107 -3.55 6.95 -9.68
CA THR A 107 -2.74 5.73 -9.82
C THR A 107 -3.58 4.51 -9.50
N LEU A 108 -3.60 3.56 -10.41
CA LEU A 108 -4.15 2.23 -10.24
C LEU A 108 -2.99 1.27 -9.99
N SER A 109 -2.91 0.70 -8.79
CA SER A 109 -1.85 -0.24 -8.45
C SER A 109 -1.97 -1.54 -9.24
N ARG A 110 -0.84 -2.23 -9.43
CA ARG A 110 -0.81 -3.56 -10.06
C ARG A 110 -1.72 -4.58 -9.36
N SER A 111 -1.91 -4.43 -8.05
CA SER A 111 -2.69 -5.37 -7.22
C SER A 111 -4.21 -5.31 -7.45
N ILE A 112 -4.71 -4.38 -8.26
CA ILE A 112 -6.12 -4.34 -8.68
C ILE A 112 -6.39 -5.56 -9.57
N LYS A 113 -7.53 -6.22 -9.34
CA LYS A 113 -7.89 -7.47 -9.99
C LYS A 113 -9.18 -7.36 -10.78
N ASP A 114 -9.35 -8.23 -11.75
CA ASP A 114 -10.66 -8.55 -12.32
C ASP A 114 -11.48 -9.44 -11.37
N GLU A 115 -12.72 -9.74 -11.75
CA GLU A 115 -13.60 -10.68 -11.01
C GLU A 115 -13.09 -12.13 -11.02
N HIS A 116 -12.14 -12.49 -11.90
CA HIS A 116 -11.48 -13.80 -11.94
C HIS A 116 -10.22 -13.88 -11.05
N GLY A 117 -9.83 -12.76 -10.42
CA GLY A 117 -8.67 -12.66 -9.55
C GLY A 117 -7.34 -12.47 -10.26
N VAL A 118 -7.33 -12.10 -11.54
CA VAL A 118 -6.12 -11.75 -12.31
C VAL A 118 -5.78 -10.28 -12.08
N GLU A 119 -4.53 -10.01 -11.73
CA GLU A 119 -4.01 -8.67 -11.48
C GLU A 119 -3.76 -7.88 -12.77
N LEU A 120 -3.81 -6.55 -12.69
CA LEU A 120 -3.32 -5.70 -13.79
C LEU A 120 -1.88 -6.08 -14.15
N ALA A 121 -1.56 -6.04 -15.45
CA ALA A 121 -0.22 -6.38 -15.92
C ALA A 121 0.85 -5.43 -15.35
N LYS A 122 0.49 -4.15 -15.18
CA LYS A 122 1.33 -3.08 -14.65
C LYS A 122 0.47 -2.00 -13.98
N PRO A 123 1.03 -1.17 -13.10
CA PRO A 123 0.35 0.02 -12.60
C PRO A 123 -0.04 0.95 -13.76
N ILE A 124 -1.14 1.69 -13.60
CA ILE A 124 -1.62 2.68 -14.56
C ILE A 124 -1.66 4.04 -13.87
N GLN A 125 -1.09 5.06 -14.50
CA GLN A 125 -1.14 6.44 -14.03
C GLN A 125 -1.88 7.31 -15.04
N LEU A 126 -2.83 8.10 -14.54
CA LEU A 126 -3.60 9.06 -15.33
C LEU A 126 -3.42 10.44 -14.70
N ALA A 127 -2.91 11.40 -15.46
CA ALA A 127 -2.66 12.75 -14.97
C ALA A 127 -3.68 13.73 -15.55
N TYR A 128 -4.20 14.59 -14.69
CA TYR A 128 -5.16 15.64 -15.03
C TYR A 128 -4.70 16.94 -14.39
N SER A 129 -5.17 18.08 -14.91
CA SER A 129 -4.96 19.36 -14.27
C SER A 129 -6.23 20.18 -14.22
N THR A 130 -6.46 20.87 -13.10
CA THR A 130 -7.48 21.93 -13.02
C THR A 130 -7.00 23.25 -13.63
N GLY A 131 -5.69 23.38 -13.87
CA GLY A 131 -5.06 24.52 -14.53
C GLY A 131 -4.84 24.32 -16.02
N ASP A 132 -3.92 25.10 -16.57
CA ASP A 132 -3.59 25.13 -18.00
C ASP A 132 -2.50 24.12 -18.39
N VAL A 133 -1.79 23.57 -17.41
CA VAL A 133 -0.64 22.68 -17.60
C VAL A 133 -0.71 21.50 -16.65
N ILE A 134 -0.15 20.38 -17.06
CA ILE A 134 0.14 19.24 -16.18
C ILE A 134 1.59 19.36 -15.75
N ASP A 135 1.80 19.28 -14.45
CA ASP A 135 3.12 19.27 -13.84
C ASP A 135 3.92 18.07 -14.32
N THR A 136 5.22 18.26 -14.56
CA THR A 136 6.10 17.22 -15.10
C THR A 136 7.30 16.92 -14.19
N GLY A 137 7.31 17.46 -12.97
CA GLY A 137 8.43 17.30 -12.06
C GLY A 137 8.62 15.85 -11.64
N ILE A 138 9.88 15.44 -11.51
CA ILE A 138 10.28 14.08 -11.16
C ILE A 138 11.26 14.12 -9.99
N ILE A 139 11.00 13.30 -8.98
CA ILE A 139 11.95 13.04 -7.88
C ILE A 139 12.26 11.55 -7.84
N LYS A 140 13.55 11.20 -7.91
CA LYS A 140 14.05 9.81 -7.91
C LYS A 140 15.13 9.60 -6.86
N GLY A 141 15.15 8.40 -6.31
CA GLY A 141 16.18 8.03 -5.34
C GLY A 141 16.18 6.56 -4.98
N ARG A 142 16.89 6.24 -3.90
CA ARG A 142 17.01 4.90 -3.34
C ARG A 142 16.89 4.92 -1.82
N VAL A 143 16.12 3.99 -1.29
CA VAL A 143 16.10 3.67 0.14
C VAL A 143 16.92 2.41 0.38
N TYR A 144 17.83 2.45 1.34
CA TYR A 144 18.58 1.31 1.82
C TYR A 144 17.88 0.73 3.05
N ALA A 145 17.20 -0.40 2.84
CA ALA A 145 16.45 -1.14 3.86
C ALA A 145 16.54 -2.65 3.56
N SER A 146 16.17 -3.48 4.54
CA SER A 146 16.16 -4.95 4.40
C SER A 146 14.98 -5.46 3.57
N GLN A 147 13.94 -4.65 3.41
CA GLN A 147 12.72 -4.92 2.64
C GLN A 147 12.32 -3.63 1.90
N PRO A 148 11.44 -3.70 0.89
CA PRO A 148 10.84 -2.51 0.31
C PRO A 148 10.28 -1.58 1.38
N ALA A 149 10.33 -0.27 1.11
CA ALA A 149 9.99 0.79 2.05
C ALA A 149 8.91 1.71 1.48
N GLY A 150 8.20 2.40 2.37
CA GLY A 150 7.37 3.54 2.01
C GLY A 150 8.22 4.80 1.87
N VAL A 151 7.89 5.65 0.91
CA VAL A 151 8.52 6.96 0.72
C VAL A 151 7.44 8.02 0.72
N TYR A 152 7.60 9.01 1.59
CA TYR A 152 6.71 10.14 1.78
C TYR A 152 7.38 11.42 1.30
N LEU A 153 6.64 12.19 0.53
CA LEU A 153 7.06 13.49 0.03
C LEU A 153 6.05 14.54 0.48
N PHE A 154 6.59 15.68 0.93
CA PHE A 154 5.81 16.79 1.46
C PHE A 154 6.18 18.06 0.71
N TYR A 155 5.20 18.82 0.26
CA TYR A 155 5.39 20.15 -0.30
C TYR A 155 5.72 21.12 0.85
N ASP A 156 6.89 21.75 0.78
CA ASP A 156 7.42 22.57 1.85
C ASP A 156 6.96 24.02 1.76
N GLU A 157 5.92 24.33 2.54
CA GLU A 157 5.42 25.70 2.75
C GLU A 157 6.08 26.39 3.97
N GLY A 158 7.19 25.85 4.51
CA GLY A 158 7.96 26.46 5.60
C GLY A 158 7.56 26.00 7.01
N SER A 159 6.94 24.82 7.14
CA SER A 159 6.56 24.24 8.43
C SER A 159 7.64 23.33 9.02
N ASP A 160 7.93 23.50 10.31
CA ASP A 160 8.90 22.68 11.06
C ASP A 160 8.35 21.30 11.43
N THR A 161 7.03 21.15 11.54
CA THR A 161 6.38 19.87 11.89
C THR A 161 5.90 19.08 10.69
N LEU A 162 6.30 19.47 9.48
CA LEU A 162 5.81 18.90 8.22
C LEU A 162 6.00 17.39 8.14
N LEU A 163 7.12 16.85 8.62
CA LEU A 163 7.38 15.40 8.61
C LEU A 163 6.48 14.60 9.56
N LEU A 164 5.73 15.26 10.44
CA LEU A 164 4.76 14.66 11.34
C LEU A 164 3.31 14.80 10.81
N SER A 165 3.09 15.54 9.71
CA SER A 165 1.76 15.66 9.10
C SER A 165 1.49 14.51 8.12
N LYS A 166 0.29 14.54 7.51
CA LYS A 166 -0.02 13.65 6.37
C LYS A 166 0.89 14.04 5.19
N PRO A 167 1.51 13.07 4.49
CA PRO A 167 2.31 13.38 3.29
C PRO A 167 1.42 13.81 2.13
N ASP A 168 1.96 14.66 1.27
CA ASP A 168 1.29 15.08 0.03
C ASP A 168 1.43 14.01 -1.05
N TYR A 169 2.51 13.25 -1.06
CA TYR A 169 2.70 12.14 -2.00
C TYR A 169 3.25 10.92 -1.28
N ILE A 170 2.78 9.75 -1.70
CA ILE A 170 3.19 8.46 -1.19
C ILE A 170 3.64 7.61 -2.37
N SER A 171 4.82 7.02 -2.25
CA SER A 171 5.37 6.03 -3.17
C SER A 171 5.90 4.85 -2.36
N GLU A 172 6.06 3.69 -3.00
CA GLU A 172 6.75 2.54 -2.43
C GLU A 172 8.00 2.27 -3.25
N THR A 173 9.04 1.74 -2.61
CA THR A 173 10.23 1.33 -3.35
C THR A 173 10.00 0.02 -4.08
N GLU A 174 10.70 -0.15 -5.18
CA GLU A 174 10.90 -1.46 -5.82
C GLU A 174 11.76 -2.38 -4.94
N ASP A 175 11.90 -3.65 -5.34
CA ASP A 175 12.70 -4.66 -4.62
C ASP A 175 14.18 -4.26 -4.46
N ASP A 176 14.70 -3.45 -5.39
CA ASP A 176 16.06 -2.94 -5.31
C ASP A 176 16.18 -1.67 -4.43
N GLY A 177 15.07 -1.17 -3.90
CA GLY A 177 15.00 0.02 -3.06
C GLY A 177 14.86 1.33 -3.86
N SER A 178 14.79 1.30 -5.19
CA SER A 178 14.55 2.50 -5.99
C SER A 178 13.12 3.02 -5.81
N PHE A 179 12.93 4.34 -5.87
CA PHE A 179 11.60 4.96 -5.85
C PHE A 179 11.54 6.14 -6.82
N GLU A 180 10.32 6.47 -7.22
CA GLU A 180 10.02 7.56 -8.14
C GLU A 180 8.72 8.26 -7.75
N PHE A 181 8.74 9.60 -7.84
CA PHE A 181 7.56 10.46 -7.86
C PHE A 181 7.51 11.18 -9.20
N ASN A 182 6.32 11.25 -9.78
CA ASN A 182 6.05 11.86 -11.08
C ASN A 182 4.96 12.92 -10.96
N TYR A 183 4.92 13.81 -11.95
CA TYR A 183 3.94 14.89 -12.06
C TYR A 183 3.93 15.83 -10.84
N LEU A 184 5.12 16.11 -10.31
CA LEU A 184 5.30 17.04 -9.21
C LEU A 184 5.36 18.47 -9.73
N SER A 185 4.67 19.38 -9.05
CA SER A 185 4.84 20.82 -9.31
C SER A 185 6.27 21.28 -9.01
N SER A 186 6.73 22.34 -9.67
CA SER A 186 7.99 22.98 -9.28
C SER A 186 7.83 23.57 -7.88
N GLY A 187 8.84 23.40 -7.02
CA GLY A 187 8.73 23.85 -5.64
C GLY A 187 9.79 23.27 -4.71
N LYS A 188 9.56 23.42 -3.42
CA LYS A 188 10.42 22.86 -2.37
C LYS A 188 9.73 21.66 -1.75
N TYR A 189 10.49 20.61 -1.47
CA TYR A 189 9.97 19.39 -0.89
C TYR A 189 10.82 18.90 0.27
N LYS A 190 10.18 18.26 1.24
CA LYS A 190 10.85 17.42 2.24
C LYS A 190 10.49 15.96 1.96
N ILE A 191 11.42 15.05 2.24
CA ILE A 191 11.25 13.63 1.97
C ILE A 191 11.64 12.79 3.19
N LEU A 192 10.93 11.68 3.35
CA LEU A 192 11.04 10.77 4.48
C LEU A 192 10.79 9.36 3.94
N ALA A 193 11.56 8.37 4.37
CA ALA A 193 11.25 6.96 4.14
C ALA A 193 10.81 6.30 5.44
N ILE A 194 9.90 5.35 5.34
CA ILE A 194 9.37 4.58 6.48
C ILE A 194 9.36 3.09 6.14
N GLU A 195 9.28 2.25 7.15
CA GLU A 195 9.00 0.83 6.95
C GLU A 195 7.66 0.61 6.23
N ARG A 196 7.63 -0.37 5.31
CA ARG A 196 6.48 -0.62 4.43
C ARG A 196 5.17 -0.90 5.19
N GLY A 197 5.25 -1.58 6.33
CA GLY A 197 4.08 -1.88 7.16
C GLY A 197 3.37 -0.63 7.74
N ALA A 198 4.01 0.54 7.67
CA ALA A 198 3.48 1.81 8.15
C ALA A 198 3.01 2.76 7.02
N VAL A 199 3.02 2.33 5.75
CA VAL A 199 2.56 3.14 4.61
C VAL A 199 1.10 3.57 4.81
N GLY A 200 0.84 4.86 4.61
CA GLY A 200 -0.46 5.50 4.86
C GLY A 200 -0.66 5.98 6.29
N VAL A 201 0.24 5.65 7.23
CA VAL A 201 0.18 6.08 8.63
C VAL A 201 1.12 7.27 8.87
N GLN A 202 0.72 8.19 9.76
CA GLN A 202 1.60 9.26 10.24
C GLN A 202 2.81 8.67 10.99
N LEU A 203 3.95 9.35 10.87
CA LEU A 203 5.19 8.92 11.49
C LEU A 203 5.08 8.88 13.02
N ASP A 204 5.29 7.70 13.61
CA ASP A 204 5.58 7.53 15.03
C ASP A 204 7.04 7.10 15.19
N GLN A 205 7.91 8.07 15.46
CA GLN A 205 9.37 7.88 15.56
C GLN A 205 9.79 6.84 16.59
N LYS A 206 8.97 6.59 17.62
CA LYS A 206 9.29 5.63 18.69
C LYS A 206 9.02 4.19 18.27
N ARG A 207 8.05 3.99 17.37
CA ARG A 207 7.56 2.66 17.01
C ARG A 207 8.06 2.21 15.65
N MET A 208 8.23 3.15 14.73
CA MET A 208 8.51 2.91 13.32
C MET A 208 9.98 3.06 13.00
N SER A 209 10.46 2.24 12.06
CA SER A 209 11.72 2.52 11.38
C SER A 209 11.51 3.62 10.34
N TYR A 210 12.35 4.65 10.35
CA TYR A 210 12.26 5.76 9.41
C TYR A 210 13.65 6.26 8.99
N GLY A 211 13.70 7.12 7.98
CA GLY A 211 14.94 7.73 7.51
C GLY A 211 14.65 9.02 6.76
N VAL A 212 15.60 9.95 6.84
CA VAL A 212 15.60 11.19 6.07
C VAL A 212 16.95 11.31 5.37
N PRO A 213 17.03 11.91 4.16
CA PRO A 213 18.32 12.11 3.52
C PRO A 213 19.09 13.24 4.22
N PRO A 214 20.41 13.36 3.98
CA PRO A 214 21.21 14.47 4.52
C PRO A 214 20.76 15.86 4.04
N ILE A 215 20.09 15.92 2.88
CA ILE A 215 19.51 17.16 2.35
C ILE A 215 18.15 17.42 3.02
N SER A 216 18.02 18.57 3.69
CA SER A 216 16.78 18.89 4.42
C SER A 216 15.64 19.37 3.52
N VAL A 217 15.95 19.93 2.34
CA VAL A 217 14.97 20.46 1.39
C VAL A 217 15.44 20.17 -0.04
N ILE A 218 14.54 19.60 -0.84
CA ILE A 218 14.72 19.35 -2.27
C ILE A 218 14.08 20.52 -3.03
N ALA A 219 14.88 21.30 -3.74
CA ALA A 219 14.36 22.30 -4.68
C ALA A 219 14.18 21.63 -6.05
N LEU A 220 12.93 21.48 -6.49
CA LEU A 220 12.56 20.85 -7.74
C LEU A 220 12.13 21.92 -8.76
N ASP A 221 12.76 21.91 -9.92
CA ASP A 221 12.34 22.62 -11.12
C ASP A 221 11.72 21.66 -12.15
N SER A 222 12.42 20.56 -12.46
CA SER A 222 12.04 19.55 -13.43
C SER A 222 12.42 18.14 -12.97
N ILE A 223 13.71 17.85 -12.74
CA ILE A 223 14.14 16.51 -12.33
C ILE A 223 15.16 16.63 -11.20
N PHE A 224 14.88 15.94 -10.09
CA PHE A 224 15.82 15.78 -8.98
C PHE A 224 16.14 14.31 -8.77
N THR A 225 17.42 13.96 -8.73
CA THR A 225 17.89 12.58 -8.55
C THR A 225 18.96 12.51 -7.45
N GLY A 226 19.48 11.31 -7.16
CA GLY A 226 20.58 11.14 -6.20
C GLY A 226 20.14 11.23 -4.75
N ILE A 227 18.85 11.05 -4.45
CA ILE A 227 18.38 10.93 -3.07
C ILE A 227 18.73 9.55 -2.54
N HIS A 228 19.44 9.53 -1.42
CA HIS A 228 19.81 8.31 -0.72
C HIS A 228 19.29 8.39 0.72
N ILE A 229 18.44 7.45 1.10
CA ILE A 229 17.85 7.38 2.44
C ILE A 229 18.21 6.03 3.05
N ARG A 230 18.60 6.00 4.33
CA ARG A 230 18.81 4.76 5.07
C ARG A 230 17.78 4.71 6.20
N LEU A 231 17.03 3.62 6.28
CA LEU A 231 16.13 3.41 7.41
C LEU A 231 16.94 3.06 8.65
N PHE A 232 16.53 3.64 9.77
CA PHE A 232 16.97 3.27 11.10
C PHE A 232 15.76 3.23 12.03
N LYS A 233 15.91 2.53 13.16
CA LYS A 233 14.92 2.55 14.23
C LYS A 233 15.51 3.33 15.40
N GLU A 234 14.79 4.34 15.87
CA GLU A 234 15.23 5.11 17.03
C GLU A 234 15.27 4.19 18.25
N LYS A 235 16.41 4.20 18.96
CA LYS A 235 16.56 3.38 20.15
C LYS A 235 15.86 4.08 21.30
N GLU A 236 14.79 3.47 21.82
CA GLU A 236 14.15 4.01 23.02
C GLU A 236 15.15 4.07 24.19
N PRO A 237 15.09 5.13 25.03
CA PRO A 237 15.87 5.14 26.25
C PRO A 237 15.46 3.95 27.13
N LEU A 238 16.42 3.40 27.88
CA LEU A 238 16.14 2.33 28.81
C LEU A 238 15.18 2.81 29.90
N ARG A 239 14.10 2.06 30.12
CA ARG A 239 13.06 2.34 31.11
C ARG A 239 12.73 1.08 31.88
N LEU A 240 12.59 1.20 33.20
CA LEU A 240 12.05 0.15 34.05
C LEU A 240 10.54 0.04 33.78
N LEU A 241 10.09 -1.11 33.28
CA LEU A 241 8.68 -1.40 33.03
C LEU A 241 7.97 -1.83 34.31
N ARG A 242 8.58 -2.76 35.05
CA ARG A 242 8.07 -3.24 36.34
C ARG A 242 9.17 -3.92 37.14
N GLY A 243 9.00 -3.95 38.45
CA GLY A 243 9.78 -4.79 39.36
C GLY A 243 8.83 -5.72 40.11
N GLU A 244 9.23 -6.97 40.29
CA GLU A 244 8.47 -7.91 41.11
C GLU A 244 9.40 -8.66 42.06
N TRP A 245 8.92 -8.87 43.28
CA TRP A 245 9.53 -9.82 44.20
C TRP A 245 9.22 -11.23 43.72
N LYS A 246 10.26 -12.05 43.63
CA LYS A 246 10.11 -13.47 43.31
C LYS A 246 10.18 -14.32 44.58
N ASP A 247 10.95 -13.86 45.55
CA ASP A 247 11.02 -14.42 46.89
C ASP A 247 11.44 -13.34 47.91
N TRP A 248 11.60 -13.73 49.18
CA TRP A 248 12.01 -12.85 50.27
C TRP A 248 13.41 -12.22 50.10
N ASN A 249 14.29 -12.82 49.29
CA ASN A 249 15.67 -12.37 49.10
C ASN A 249 16.06 -12.04 47.65
N TRP A 250 15.14 -12.16 46.68
CA TRP A 250 15.42 -11.77 45.30
C TRP A 250 14.17 -11.31 44.55
N GLY A 251 14.40 -10.39 43.62
CA GLY A 251 13.39 -9.84 42.74
C GLY A 251 13.91 -9.75 41.31
N GLN A 252 12.98 -9.46 40.40
CA GLN A 252 13.27 -9.31 38.98
C GLN A 252 12.79 -7.95 38.50
N LEU A 253 13.66 -7.25 37.78
CA LEU A 253 13.35 -5.99 37.10
C LEU A 253 13.20 -6.26 35.61
N TYR A 254 12.17 -5.68 35.00
CA TYR A 254 11.90 -5.79 33.57
C TYR A 254 12.09 -4.44 32.93
N PHE A 255 12.85 -4.39 31.84
CA PHE A 255 13.13 -3.16 31.09
C PHE A 255 12.54 -3.24 29.67
N ASN A 256 12.33 -2.09 29.04
CA ASN A 256 11.82 -2.01 27.67
C ASN A 256 12.85 -2.40 26.60
N ASN A 257 14.14 -2.41 26.95
CA ASN A 257 15.25 -2.80 26.10
C ASN A 257 16.25 -3.63 26.90
N ASP A 258 17.12 -4.34 26.18
CA ASP A 258 18.23 -5.07 26.79
C ASP A 258 19.17 -4.11 27.55
N ILE A 259 19.60 -4.55 28.74
CA ILE A 259 20.66 -3.88 29.48
C ILE A 259 21.98 -4.20 28.77
N LEU A 260 22.65 -3.17 28.27
CA LEU A 260 23.95 -3.32 27.63
C LEU A 260 25.03 -3.68 28.66
N ASP A 261 26.02 -4.46 28.23
CA ASP A 261 27.19 -4.79 29.06
C ASP A 261 27.87 -3.53 29.62
N GLY A 262 28.19 -3.57 30.92
CA GLY A 262 28.85 -2.47 31.63
C GLY A 262 27.90 -1.39 32.16
N MET A 263 26.58 -1.54 32.02
CA MET A 263 25.61 -0.59 32.59
C MET A 263 25.49 -0.75 34.11
N ASN A 264 25.68 0.34 34.85
CA ASN A 264 25.53 0.36 36.32
C ASN A 264 24.18 0.97 36.73
N ILE A 265 23.44 0.26 37.59
CA ILE A 265 22.21 0.76 38.20
C ILE A 265 22.58 1.40 39.55
N HIS A 266 22.50 2.73 39.64
CA HIS A 266 22.77 3.47 40.87
C HIS A 266 21.47 3.81 41.61
N GLY A 267 21.54 3.90 42.94
CA GLY A 267 20.44 4.44 43.76
C GLY A 267 19.20 3.56 43.85
N LEU A 268 19.31 2.25 43.56
CA LEU A 268 18.23 1.30 43.78
C LEU A 268 17.90 1.22 45.28
N LYS A 269 16.79 1.84 45.67
CA LYS A 269 16.23 1.73 47.02
C LYS A 269 15.17 0.64 47.00
N ILE A 270 15.57 -0.53 47.45
CA ILE A 270 14.65 -1.61 47.79
C ILE A 270 14.09 -1.27 49.19
N GLY A 271 12.78 -1.40 49.40
CA GLY A 271 12.02 -0.81 50.51
C GLY A 271 12.69 -0.82 51.90
N THR A 272 12.27 0.13 52.75
CA THR A 272 12.59 0.14 54.19
C THR A 272 12.09 -1.11 54.89
#